data_AF-A0A6C0JFR4-F1
#
_entry.id   AF-A0A6C0JFR4-F1
#
_cell.length_a   1.000
_cell.length_b   1.000
_cell.length_c   1.000
_cell.angle_alpha   90.00
_cell.angle_beta   90.00
_cell.angle_gamma   90.00
#
_symmetry.space_group_name_H-M   'P 1'
#
loop_
_entity.id
_entity.type
_entity.pdbx_description
1 polymer ?
#
loop_
_entity_poly.entity_id
_entity_poly.type
_entity_poly.pdbx_seq_one_letter_code
_entity_poly.pdbx_strand_id
1 'polypeptide(L)'
;MISINDVTKIDEKRKQIKKETYKRIYEQFSRKIKQSVELGHKQVFLTVPTFVIGCPTFDRSAAARYVARQFTLGGFDVRVLSEYDIYVSWIIPKKVKVKNESDEPDFPDLMNLKKMADKYRRSA
;
A
#
# COMPACT_ATOMS: atom_id res chain seq x y z
N MET A 1 -9.79 -3.59 48.83
CA MET A 1 -8.36 -3.24 48.64
C MET A 1 -7.96 -3.75 47.27
N ILE A 2 -7.43 -2.91 46.38
CA ILE A 2 -7.08 -3.31 44.99
C ILE A 2 -5.79 -4.13 45.00
N SER A 3 -5.77 -5.29 44.34
CA SER A 3 -4.56 -6.11 44.24
C SER A 3 -3.75 -5.74 43.00
N ILE A 4 -2.44 -6.04 43.01
CA ILE A 4 -1.59 -5.86 41.83
C ILE A 4 -2.10 -6.65 40.61
N ASN A 5 -2.74 -7.80 40.85
CA ASN A 5 -3.34 -8.62 39.81
C ASN A 5 -4.60 -7.98 39.21
N ASP A 6 -5.32 -7.17 39.98
CA ASP A 6 -6.47 -6.42 39.46
C ASP A 6 -5.99 -5.28 38.54
N VAL A 7 -4.87 -4.63 38.88
CA VAL A 7 -4.26 -3.58 38.06
C VAL A 7 -3.81 -4.13 36.71
N THR A 8 -3.11 -5.27 36.68
CA THR A 8 -2.65 -5.89 35.42
C THR A 8 -3.82 -6.30 34.53
N LYS A 9 -4.87 -6.91 35.09
CA LYS A 9 -6.09 -7.27 34.34
C LYS A 9 -6.79 -6.06 33.75
N ILE A 10 -6.85 -4.94 34.48
CA ILE A 10 -7.42 -3.68 33.99
C ILE A 10 -6.64 -3.18 32.77
N ASP A 11 -5.31 -3.21 32.83
CA ASP A 11 -4.47 -2.75 31.72
C ASP A 11 -4.56 -3.65 30.49
N GLU A 12 -4.63 -4.97 30.66
CA GLU A 12 -4.88 -5.91 29.57
C GLU A 12 -6.23 -5.65 28.91
N LYS A 13 -7.29 -5.49 29.71
CA LYS A 13 -8.62 -5.16 29.22
C LYS A 13 -8.63 -3.85 28.44
N ARG A 14 -7.92 -2.81 28.93
CA ARG A 14 -7.76 -1.53 28.23
C ARG A 14 -7.08 -1.71 26.87
N LYS A 15 -5.99 -2.48 26.80
CA LYS A 15 -5.30 -2.79 25.53
C LYS A 15 -6.21 -3.51 24.55
N GLN A 16 -7.00 -4.48 25.03
CA GLN A 16 -7.93 -5.23 24.20
C GLN A 16 -9.04 -4.35 23.63
N ILE A 17 -9.64 -3.49 24.46
CA ILE A 17 -10.68 -2.53 24.03
C ILE A 17 -10.11 -1.54 23.00
N LYS A 18 -8.87 -1.06 23.20
CA LYS A 18 -8.19 -0.18 22.24
C LYS A 18 -8.01 -0.86 20.88
N LYS A 19 -7.57 -2.13 20.89
CA LYS A 19 -7.42 -2.93 19.66
C LYS A 19 -8.77 -3.16 18.98
N GLU A 20 -9.83 -3.46 19.73
CA GLU A 20 -11.17 -3.61 19.17
C GLU A 20 -11.66 -2.31 18.53
N THR A 21 -11.47 -1.18 19.20
CA THR A 21 -11.83 0.15 18.66
C THR A 21 -11.16 0.40 17.31
N TYR A 22 -9.87 0.13 17.21
CA TYR A 22 -9.14 0.32 15.96
C TYR A 22 -9.58 -0.65 14.85
N LYS A 23 -9.94 -1.89 15.21
CA LYS A 23 -10.55 -2.83 14.27
C LYS A 23 -11.88 -2.32 13.74
N ARG A 24 -12.75 -1.76 14.60
CA ARG A 24 -14.02 -1.19 14.15
C ARG A 24 -13.84 -0.03 13.18
N ILE A 25 -12.87 0.86 13.41
CA ILE A 25 -12.55 1.95 12.48
C ILE A 25 -12.07 1.37 11.14
N TYR A 26 -11.18 0.38 11.18
CA TYR A 26 -10.72 -0.32 9.98
C TYR A 26 -11.88 -0.96 9.19
N GLU A 27 -12.83 -1.60 9.86
CA GLU A 27 -14.03 -2.18 9.22
C GLU A 27 -14.91 -1.11 8.58
N GLN A 28 -15.14 0.03 9.26
CA GLN A 28 -15.90 1.14 8.69
C GLN A 28 -15.23 1.69 7.42
N PHE A 29 -13.91 1.83 7.45
CA PHE A 29 -13.14 2.28 6.29
C PHE A 29 -13.16 1.25 5.16
N SER A 30 -13.06 -0.03 5.49
CA SER A 30 -13.17 -1.12 4.52
C SER A 30 -14.52 -1.10 3.82
N ARG A 31 -15.63 -0.81 4.54
CA ARG A 31 -16.96 -0.65 3.93
C ARG A 31 -17.01 0.54 2.97
N LYS A 32 -16.45 1.69 3.35
CA LYS A 32 -16.34 2.88 2.48
C LYS A 32 -15.51 2.61 1.22
N ILE A 33 -14.40 1.87 1.36
CA ILE A 33 -13.57 1.45 0.23
C ILE A 33 -14.37 0.54 -0.71
N LYS A 34 -15.05 -0.49 -0.19
CA LYS A 34 -15.90 -1.39 -1.00
C LYS A 34 -16.97 -0.62 -1.78
N GLN A 35 -17.69 0.28 -1.10
CA GLN A 35 -18.68 1.14 -1.75
C GLN A 35 -18.04 2.01 -2.85
N SER A 36 -16.84 2.56 -2.60
CA SER A 36 -16.12 3.35 -3.60
C SER A 36 -15.71 2.51 -4.82
N VAL A 37 -15.31 1.26 -4.60
CA VAL A 37 -15.00 0.30 -5.68
C VAL A 37 -16.25 -0.02 -6.50
N GLU A 38 -17.40 -0.25 -5.87
CA GLU A 38 -18.68 -0.49 -6.54
C GLU A 38 -19.10 0.68 -7.44
N LEU A 39 -18.74 1.91 -7.05
CA LEU A 39 -18.93 3.13 -7.85
C LEU A 39 -17.85 3.36 -8.93
N GLY A 40 -16.88 2.44 -9.07
CA GLY A 40 -15.81 2.53 -10.06
C GLY A 40 -14.64 3.44 -9.66
N HIS A 41 -14.60 3.93 -8.42
CA HIS A 41 -13.48 4.73 -7.93
C HIS A 41 -12.26 3.85 -7.63
N LYS A 42 -11.07 4.46 -7.71
CA LYS A 42 -9.78 3.79 -7.45
C LYS A 42 -9.04 4.31 -6.22
N GLN A 43 -9.63 5.30 -5.57
CA GLN A 43 -9.07 6.00 -4.43
C GLN A 43 -10.19 6.51 -3.52
N VAL A 44 -9.85 6.75 -2.26
CA VAL A 44 -10.76 7.36 -1.28
C VAL A 44 -9.96 8.15 -0.24
N PHE A 45 -10.56 9.22 0.26
CA PHE A 45 -10.07 9.98 1.41
C PHE A 45 -10.91 9.62 2.64
N LEU A 46 -10.25 9.29 3.74
CA LEU A 46 -10.86 8.76 4.94
C LEU A 46 -10.39 9.55 6.16
N THR A 47 -11.34 10.06 6.94
CA THR A 47 -11.07 10.79 8.17
C THR A 47 -11.43 9.92 9.36
N VAL A 48 -10.51 9.79 10.33
CA VAL A 48 -10.76 9.05 11.57
C VAL A 48 -11.88 9.74 12.36
N PRO A 49 -12.96 9.01 12.72
CA PRO A 49 -14.09 9.61 13.42
C PRO A 49 -13.68 10.10 14.81
N THR A 50 -14.42 11.08 15.32
CA THR A 50 -14.21 11.62 16.68
C THR A 50 -14.67 10.66 17.76
N PHE A 51 -15.67 9.83 17.47
CA PHE A 51 -16.15 8.77 18.35
C PHE A 51 -16.61 7.56 17.53
N VAL A 52 -16.62 6.39 18.15
CA VAL A 52 -17.20 5.16 17.59
C VAL A 52 -18.23 4.66 18.59
N ILE A 53 -19.48 4.51 18.15
CA ILE A 53 -20.57 4.05 19.02
C ILE A 53 -20.19 2.70 19.64
N GLY A 54 -20.30 2.60 20.97
CA GLY A 54 -19.95 1.41 21.74
C GLY A 54 -18.45 1.25 22.02
N CYS A 55 -17.62 2.24 21.71
CA CYS A 55 -16.20 2.28 22.08
C CYS A 55 -15.90 3.43 23.04
N PRO A 56 -14.91 3.29 23.93
CA PRO A 56 -14.45 4.41 24.76
C PRO A 56 -13.73 5.46 23.91
N THR A 57 -13.39 6.59 24.52
CA THR A 57 -12.52 7.61 23.93
C THR A 57 -11.17 7.01 23.55
N PHE A 58 -10.66 7.39 22.38
CA PHE A 58 -9.40 6.90 21.85
C PHE A 58 -8.58 8.02 21.23
N ASP A 59 -7.26 7.81 21.18
CA ASP A 59 -6.34 8.68 20.44
C ASP A 59 -6.56 8.47 18.93
N ARG A 60 -7.07 9.52 18.27
CA ARG A 60 -7.37 9.56 16.83
C ARG A 60 -6.11 9.48 15.98
N SER A 61 -5.03 10.13 16.38
CA SER A 61 -3.75 10.11 15.68
C SER A 61 -3.15 8.71 15.68
N ALA A 62 -3.20 8.03 16.83
CA ALA A 62 -2.78 6.63 16.95
C ALA A 62 -3.68 5.68 16.14
N ALA A 63 -5.00 5.92 16.12
CA ALA A 63 -5.92 5.16 15.28
C ALA A 63 -5.60 5.35 13.80
N ALA A 64 -5.33 6.58 13.35
CA ALA A 64 -4.99 6.88 11.96
C ALA A 64 -3.73 6.12 11.54
N ARG A 65 -2.65 6.20 12.33
CA ARG A 65 -1.40 5.45 12.07
C ARG A 65 -1.62 3.94 12.03
N TYR A 66 -2.42 3.40 12.95
CA TYR A 66 -2.74 1.97 12.98
C TYR A 66 -3.47 1.54 11.70
N VAL A 67 -4.54 2.25 11.33
CA VAL A 67 -5.38 1.92 10.19
C VAL A 67 -4.61 2.07 8.88
N ALA A 68 -3.81 3.14 8.75
CA ALA A 68 -2.94 3.34 7.61
C ALA A 68 -1.98 2.15 7.43
N ARG A 69 -1.30 1.73 8.51
CA ARG A 69 -0.43 0.54 8.50
C ARG A 69 -1.20 -0.73 8.09
N GLN A 70 -2.42 -0.94 8.60
CA GLN A 70 -3.21 -2.12 8.24
C GLN A 70 -3.56 -2.14 6.75
N PHE A 71 -3.92 -1.00 6.16
CA PHE A 71 -4.17 -0.93 4.72
C PHE A 71 -2.90 -1.10 3.89
N THR A 72 -1.76 -0.53 4.31
CA THR A 72 -0.46 -0.78 3.64
C THR A 72 -0.12 -2.28 3.65
N LEU A 73 -0.31 -2.97 4.78
CA LEU A 73 -0.12 -4.42 4.87
C LEU A 73 -1.12 -5.20 3.99
N GLY A 74 -2.30 -4.64 3.75
CA GLY A 74 -3.30 -5.17 2.82
C GLY A 74 -3.00 -4.93 1.33
N GLY A 75 -1.88 -4.28 0.99
CA GLY A 75 -1.46 -4.03 -0.38
C GLY A 75 -2.03 -2.76 -1.01
N PHE A 76 -2.63 -1.87 -0.22
CA PHE A 76 -3.08 -0.56 -0.69
C PHE A 76 -1.92 0.45 -0.71
N ASP A 77 -1.96 1.41 -1.64
CA ASP A 77 -1.14 2.62 -1.55
C ASP A 77 -1.83 3.59 -0.57
N VAL A 78 -1.12 3.93 0.50
CA VAL A 78 -1.69 4.70 1.62
C VAL A 78 -0.80 5.88 1.95
N ARG A 79 -1.39 7.06 2.08
CA ARG A 79 -0.70 8.28 2.51
C ARG A 79 -1.45 8.95 3.65
N VAL A 80 -0.75 9.32 4.71
CA VAL A 80 -1.31 10.13 5.80
C VAL A 80 -1.19 11.60 5.37
N LEU A 81 -2.33 12.28 5.23
CA LEU A 81 -2.38 13.67 4.75
C LEU A 81 -2.37 14.69 5.89
N SER A 82 -3.00 14.32 7.00
CA SER A 82 -3.11 15.11 8.23
C SER A 82 -3.06 14.18 9.42
N GLU A 83 -3.16 14.71 10.64
CA GLU A 83 -3.12 13.92 11.86
C GLU A 83 -4.23 12.84 11.90
N TYR A 84 -5.38 13.11 11.28
CA TYR A 84 -6.56 12.24 11.29
C TYR A 84 -7.02 11.77 9.90
N ASP A 85 -6.38 12.24 8.83
CA ASP A 85 -6.82 12.02 7.45
C ASP A 85 -5.86 11.09 6.69
N ILE A 86 -6.46 10.10 6.02
CA ILE A 86 -5.76 9.06 5.30
C ILE A 86 -6.28 9.01 3.87
N TYR A 87 -5.37 9.08 2.91
CA TYR A 87 -5.60 8.74 1.52
C TYR A 87 -5.30 7.26 1.29
N VAL A 88 -6.21 6.56 0.62
CA VAL A 88 -6.05 5.15 0.25
C VAL A 88 -6.36 4.99 -1.24
N SER A 89 -5.49 4.30 -1.98
CA SER A 89 -5.73 3.93 -3.37
C SER A 89 -5.30 2.51 -3.69
N TRP A 90 -5.92 1.95 -4.73
CA TRP A 90 -5.70 0.58 -5.21
C TRP A 90 -5.51 0.57 -6.73
N ILE A 91 -4.80 1.58 -7.23
CA ILE A 91 -4.48 1.69 -8.65
C ILE A 91 -3.43 0.63 -8.97
N ILE A 92 -3.85 -0.45 -9.63
CA ILE A 92 -2.93 -1.43 -10.18
C ILE A 92 -2.18 -0.73 -11.32
N PRO A 93 -0.84 -0.55 -11.23
CA PRO A 93 -0.09 -0.01 -12.34
C PRO A 93 -0.26 -0.97 -13.52
N LYS A 94 -0.81 -0.48 -14.63
CA LYS A 94 -0.73 -1.22 -15.89
C LYS A 94 0.75 -1.40 -16.14
N LYS A 95 1.23 -2.64 -16.24
CA LYS A 95 2.58 -2.92 -16.72
C LYS A 95 2.70 -2.21 -18.06
N VAL A 96 3.37 -1.05 -18.08
CA VAL A 96 3.89 -0.51 -19.31
C VAL A 96 4.84 -1.61 -19.76
N LYS A 97 4.50 -2.29 -20.86
CA LYS A 97 5.51 -3.06 -21.58
C LYS A 97 6.57 -2.03 -21.92
N VAL A 98 7.62 -1.97 -21.13
CA VAL A 98 8.87 -1.38 -21.58
C VAL A 98 9.20 -2.24 -22.80
N LYS A 99 8.89 -1.72 -23.99
CA LYS A 99 9.66 -2.11 -25.15
C LYS A 99 11.07 -1.77 -24.72
N ASN A 100 11.88 -2.79 -24.45
CA ASN A 100 13.31 -2.61 -24.44
C ASN A 100 13.63 -2.13 -25.86
N GLU A 101 13.64 -0.82 -26.06
CA GLU A 101 14.39 -0.17 -27.13
C GLU A 101 15.86 -0.30 -26.73
N SER A 102 16.35 -1.53 -26.71
CA SER A 102 17.72 -1.81 -27.12
C SER A 102 17.67 -1.95 -28.63
N ASP A 103 17.34 -0.86 -29.32
CA ASP A 103 17.86 -0.61 -30.67
C ASP A 103 19.34 -0.23 -30.48
N GLU A 104 20.12 -1.20 -30.02
CA GLU A 104 21.54 -1.23 -30.28
C GLU A 104 21.63 -1.48 -31.80
N PRO A 105 22.21 -0.56 -32.60
CA PRO A 105 22.40 -0.86 -34.00
C PRO A 105 23.20 -2.16 -34.07
N ASP A 106 22.66 -3.15 -34.78
CA ASP A 106 23.21 -4.48 -34.99
C ASP A 106 24.66 -4.32 -35.51
N PHE A 107 25.60 -4.18 -34.59
CA PHE A 107 27.01 -4.03 -34.92
C PHE A 107 27.42 -5.40 -35.44
N PRO A 108 27.80 -5.50 -36.72
CA PRO A 108 28.09 -6.81 -37.29
C PRO A 108 29.25 -7.41 -36.52
N ASP A 109 28.99 -8.57 -35.89
CA ASP A 109 29.99 -9.35 -35.15
C ASP A 109 31.27 -9.49 -36.01
N LEU A 110 32.44 -9.54 -35.34
CA LEU A 110 33.76 -9.62 -35.99
C LEU A 110 33.85 -10.81 -36.97
N MET A 111 33.03 -11.85 -36.73
CA MET A 111 32.79 -12.97 -37.63
C MET A 111 32.26 -12.56 -39.02
N ASN A 112 31.32 -11.62 -39.09
CA ASN A 112 30.70 -11.16 -40.32
C ASN A 112 31.63 -10.23 -41.12
N LEU A 113 32.41 -9.40 -40.41
CA LEU A 113 33.45 -8.54 -41.00
C LEU A 113 34.59 -9.36 -41.61
N LYS A 114 35.06 -10.40 -40.91
CA LYS A 114 36.09 -11.32 -41.44
C LYS A 114 35.60 -12.06 -42.69
N LYS A 115 34.36 -12.57 -42.67
CA LYS A 115 33.75 -13.23 -43.84
C LYS A 115 33.61 -12.29 -45.03
N MET A 116 33.25 -11.03 -44.81
CA MET A 116 33.16 -10.02 -45.88
C MET A 116 34.55 -9.66 -46.45
N ALA A 117 35.56 -9.49 -45.60
CA ALA A 117 36.93 -9.21 -46.04
C ALA A 117 37.53 -10.38 -46.85
N ASP A 118 37.33 -11.61 -46.40
CA ASP A 118 37.79 -12.80 -47.12
C ASP A 118 37.09 -12.97 -48.48
N LYS A 119 35.84 -12.50 -48.60
CA LYS A 119 35.09 -12.51 -49.87
C LYS A 119 35.64 -11.49 -50.86
N TYR A 120 36.01 -10.30 -50.41
CA TYR A 120 36.65 -9.27 -51.25
C TYR A 120 38.06 -9.66 -51.69
N ARG A 121 38.83 -10.35 -50.83
CA ARG A 121 40.18 -10.81 -51.16
C ARG A 121 40.23 -11.93 -52.21
N ARG A 122 39.10 -12.60 -52.46
CA ARG A 122 38.98 -13.63 -53.51
C ARG A 122 38.46 -13.10 -54.85
N SER A 123 37.97 -11.85 -54.90
CA SER A 123 37.48 -11.23 -56.14
C SER A 123 38.44 -10.18 -56.71
N ALA A 124 39.67 -10.11 -56.21
CA ALA A 124 40.76 -9.27 -56.71
C ALA A 124 41.88 -10.13 -57.29
#